data_AF-A0A821D126-F1
#
_entry.id   AF-A0A821D126-F1
#
_cell.length_a   1.000
_cell.length_b   1.000
_cell.length_c   1.000
_cell.angle_alpha   90.00
_cell.angle_beta   90.00
_cell.angle_gamma   90.00
#
_symmetry.space_group_name_H-M   'P 1'
#
loop_
_entity.id
_entity.type
_entity.pdbx_description
1 polymer ?
#
loop_
_entity_poly.entity_id
_entity_poly.type
_entity_poly.pdbx_seq_one_letter_code
_entity_poly.pdbx_strand_id
1 'polypeptide(L)' 'MKSLPPQHQDIGSSNKKLGQLYETVNNLKEALEYYKKAATIYYQSLPPQHSNIIEIKKDIERVMLKLK' A
#
# COMPACT_ATOMS: atom_id res chain seq x y z
N MET A 1 -19.00 1.11 -19.14
CA MET A 1 -18.09 1.29 -18.00
C MET A 1 -16.97 0.28 -18.13
N LYS A 2 -15.72 0.70 -18.39
CA LYS A 2 -14.57 -0.22 -18.39
C LYS A 2 -14.21 -0.48 -16.92
N SER A 3 -14.66 -1.62 -16.39
CA SER A 3 -14.15 -2.14 -15.12
C SER A 3 -12.65 -2.32 -15.27
N LEU A 4 -11.87 -1.64 -14.43
CA LEU A 4 -10.46 -1.95 -14.32
C LEU A 4 -10.33 -3.42 -13.84
N PRO A 5 -9.36 -4.20 -14.35
CA PRO A 5 -9.12 -5.54 -13.83
C PRO A 5 -8.89 -5.48 -12.31
N PRO A 6 -9.24 -6.54 -11.54
CA PRO A 6 -9.07 -6.60 -10.08
C PRO A 6 -7.63 -6.35 -9.59
N GLN A 7 -6.64 -6.42 -10.49
CA GLN A 7 -5.23 -6.14 -10.23
C GLN A 7 -4.76 -4.86 -10.95
N HIS A 8 -5.61 -3.85 -11.12
CA HIS A 8 -5.12 -2.58 -11.64
C HIS A 8 -4.29 -1.86 -10.58
N GLN A 9 -3.11 -1.37 -10.96
CA GLN A 9 -2.19 -0.65 -10.06
C GLN A 9 -2.84 0.52 -9.30
N ASP A 10 -3.91 1.10 -9.84
CA ASP A 10 -4.68 2.17 -9.21
C ASP A 10 -5.39 1.73 -7.92
N ILE A 11 -5.78 0.45 -7.83
CA ILE A 11 -6.33 -0.14 -6.60
C ILE A 11 -5.24 -0.20 -5.53
N GLY A 12 -4.01 -0.55 -5.93
CA GLY A 12 -2.83 -0.50 -5.05
C GLY A 12 -2.56 0.92 -4.55
N SER A 13 -2.63 1.92 -5.44
CA SER A 13 -2.48 3.34 -5.10
C SER A 13 -3.55 3.83 -4.13
N SER A 14 -4.80 3.38 -4.32
CA SER A 14 -5.91 3.73 -3.42
C SER A 14 -5.71 3.14 -2.03
N ASN A 15 -5.28 1.88 -1.92
CA ASN A 15 -4.93 1.27 -0.64
C ASN A 15 -3.73 1.95 0.03
N LYS A 16 -2.69 2.34 -0.72
CA LYS A 16 -1.55 3.11 -0.17
C LYS A 16 -2.03 4.42 0.45
N LYS A 17 -2.93 5.14 -0.22
CA LYS A 17 -3.52 6.39 0.28
C LYS A 17 -4.35 6.17 1.54
N LEU A 18 -5.12 5.08 1.63
CA LEU A 18 -5.83 4.71 2.87
C LEU A 18 -4.83 4.44 3.99
N GLY A 19 -3.75 3.70 3.72
CA GLY A 19 -2.67 3.49 4.69
C GLY A 19 -2.10 4.79 5.22
N GLN A 20 -1.81 5.75 4.33
CA GLN A 20 -1.35 7.09 4.70
C GLN A 20 -2.37 7.83 5.56
N LEU A 21 -3.65 7.82 5.19
CA LEU A 21 -4.72 8.45 5.96
C LEU A 21 -4.80 7.90 7.39
N TYR A 22 -4.77 6.57 7.54
CA TYR A 22 -4.76 5.95 8.87
C TYR A 22 -3.49 6.29 9.65
N GLU A 23 -2.34 6.42 8.98
CA GLU A 23 -1.10 6.88 9.61
C GLU A 23 -1.23 8.32 10.12
N THR A 24 -1.93 9.22 9.40
CA THR A 24 -2.15 10.61 9.85
C THR A 24 -3.01 10.72 11.10
N VAL A 25 -3.94 9.79 11.32
CA VAL A 25 -4.77 9.72 12.53
C VAL A 25 -4.16 8.81 13.61
N ASN A 26 -2.88 8.46 13.49
CA ASN A 26 -2.12 7.57 14.37
C ASN A 26 -2.74 6.17 14.56
N ASN A 27 -3.59 5.74 13.63
CA ASN A 27 -4.16 4.41 13.63
C ASN A 27 -3.24 3.45 12.83
N LEU A 28 -2.14 3.08 13.48
CA LEU A 28 -1.03 2.39 12.82
C LEU A 28 -1.34 0.93 12.44
N LYS A 29 -2.28 0.27 13.13
CA LYS A 29 -2.69 -1.11 12.82
C LYS A 29 -3.45 -1.16 11.49
N GLU A 30 -4.44 -0.29 11.34
CA GLU A 30 -5.20 -0.15 10.12
C GLU A 30 -4.32 0.36 8.97
N ALA A 31 -3.41 1.32 9.26
CA ALA A 31 -2.44 1.79 8.27
C ALA A 31 -1.61 0.62 7.69
N LEU A 32 -1.09 -0.25 8.56
CA LEU A 32 -0.32 -1.43 8.16
C LEU A 32 -1.15 -2.41 7.31
N GLU A 33 -2.41 -2.62 7.65
CA GLU A 33 -3.29 -3.51 6.89
C GLU A 33 -3.50 -3.00 5.46
N TYR A 34 -3.78 -1.70 5.29
CA TYR A 34 -3.95 -1.09 3.97
C TYR A 34 -2.64 -1.05 3.17
N TYR A 35 -1.50 -0.82 3.82
CA TYR A 35 -0.22 -0.92 3.13
C TYR A 35 0.09 -2.35 2.65
N LYS A 36 -0.26 -3.38 3.43
CA LYS A 36 -0.12 -4.78 3.00
C LYS A 36 -1.03 -5.10 1.81
N LYS A 37 -2.29 -4.63 1.81
CA LYS A 37 -3.22 -4.76 0.67
C LYS A 37 -2.65 -4.09 -0.59
N ALA A 38 -2.11 -2.89 -0.46
CA ALA A 38 -1.43 -2.20 -1.56
C ALA A 38 -0.21 -2.98 -2.08
N ALA A 39 0.61 -3.52 -1.17
CA ALA A 39 1.77 -4.32 -1.54
C ALA A 39 1.39 -5.57 -2.34
N THR A 40 0.38 -6.32 -1.92
CA THR A 40 -0.12 -7.51 -2.65
C THR A 40 -0.47 -7.16 -4.10
N ILE A 41 -1.20 -6.06 -4.32
CA ILE A 41 -1.57 -5.61 -5.66
C ILE A 41 -0.34 -5.20 -6.46
N TYR A 42 0.56 -4.40 -5.88
CA TYR A 42 1.77 -3.98 -6.59
C TYR A 42 2.66 -5.14 -7.01
N TYR A 43 2.85 -6.16 -6.16
CA TYR A 43 3.64 -7.33 -6.53
C TYR A 43 2.98 -8.20 -7.62
N GLN A 44 1.65 -8.22 -7.69
CA GLN A 44 0.92 -8.96 -8.73
C GLN A 44 0.88 -8.21 -10.06
N SER A 45 0.96 -6.88 -10.02
CA SER A 45 0.61 -6.03 -11.18
C SER A 45 1.83 -5.33 -11.80
N LEU A 46 2.94 -5.23 -11.07
CA LEU A 46 4.10 -4.42 -11.45
C LEU A 46 5.39 -5.25 -11.43
N PRO A 47 6.38 -4.92 -12.28
CA PRO A 47 7.69 -5.55 -12.22
C PRO A 47 8.40 -5.26 -10.88
N PRO A 48 9.25 -6.17 -10.36
CA PRO A 48 9.84 -6.06 -9.02
C PRO A 48 10.64 -4.77 -8.70
N GLN A 49 11.13 -4.08 -9.72
CA GLN A 49 11.92 -2.85 -9.60
C GLN A 49 11.07 -1.57 -9.74
N HIS A 50 9.75 -1.70 -9.84
CA HIS A 50 8.86 -0.56 -9.98
C HIS A 50 8.88 0.31 -8.71
N SER A 51 8.89 1.63 -8.88
CA SER A 51 8.98 2.60 -7.77
C SER A 51 7.90 2.39 -6.70
N ASN A 52 6.65 2.12 -7.11
CA ASN A 52 5.56 1.78 -6.17
C ASN A 52 5.88 0.62 -5.21
N ILE A 53 6.60 -0.42 -5.66
CA ILE A 53 7.03 -1.55 -4.80
C ILE A 53 8.09 -1.08 -3.80
N ILE A 54 9.02 -0.23 -4.24
CA ILE A 54 10.07 0.32 -3.36
C ILE A 54 9.43 1.22 -2.30
N GLU A 55 8.50 2.08 -2.70
CA GLU A 55 7.79 2.97 -1.78
C GLU A 55 6.94 2.20 -0.77
N ILE A 56 6.15 1.21 -1.21
CA ILE A 56 5.28 0.48 -0.28
C ILE A 56 6.06 -0.29 0.77
N LYS A 57 7.26 -0.80 0.42
CA LYS A 57 8.18 -1.41 1.38
C LYS A 57 8.62 -0.42 2.45
N LYS A 58 9.02 0.79 2.03
CA LYS A 58 9.42 1.87 2.95
C LYS A 58 8.28 2.30 3.87
N ASP A 59 7.06 2.41 3.34
CA ASP A 59 5.87 2.76 4.12
C ASP A 59 5.56 1.70 5.18
N ILE A 60 5.62 0.41 4.80
CA ILE A 60 5.41 -0.71 5.74
C ILE A 60 6.49 -0.71 6.83
N GLU A 61 7.76 -0.56 6.46
CA GLU A 61 8.87 -0.53 7.42
C GLU A 61 8.72 0.63 8.41
N ARG A 62 8.38 1.83 7.92
CA ARG A 62 8.12 3.01 8.75
C ARG A 62 7.01 2.74 9.78
N VAL A 63 5.87 2.21 9.35
CA VAL A 63 4.76 1.92 10.27
C VAL A 63 5.12 0.84 11.28
N MET A 64 5.82 -0.21 10.85
CA MET A 64 6.29 -1.27 11.74
C MET A 64 7.25 -0.75 12.82
N LEU A 65 8.10 0.23 12.51
CA LEU A 65 8.97 0.88 13.50
C LEU A 65 8.18 1.70 14.53
N LYS A 66 7.10 2.38 14.10
CA LYS A 66 6.22 3.16 15.00
C LYS A 66 5.31 2.28 15.88
N LEU A 67 5.09 1.03 15.48
CA LEU A 67 4.29 0.04 16.23
C LEU A 67 5.07 -0.69 17.33
N LYS A 68 6.40 -0.54 17.37
CA LYS A 68 7.26 -1.06 18.43
C LYS A 68 7.19 -0.18 19.67
#